data_AF-A0A3D2P9G9-F1
#
_entry.id   AF-A0A3D2P9G9-F1
#
_cell.length_a   1.000
_cell.length_b   1.000
_cell.length_c   1.000
_cell.angle_alpha   90.00
_cell.angle_beta   90.00
_cell.angle_gamma   90.00
#
_symmetry.space_group_name_H-M   'P 1'
#
loop_
_entity.id
_entity.type
_entity.pdbx_description
1 polymer ?
#
loop_
_entity_poly.entity_id
_entity_poly.type
_entity_poly.pdbx_seq_one_letter_code
_entity_poly.pdbx_strand_id
1 'polypeptide(L)'
;MINLQFIHDQGHLLLKDENSTWGYCLYADNGGLDYIFVHPLRRGTGLGRFLINQLASMTDAEIFPATPLSAKGRKFCERVGLMARHDPGLLREALADKLL
;
A
#
# COMPACT_ATOMS: atom_id res chain seq x y z
N MET A 1 -18.35 -18.27 -10.09
CA MET A 1 -18.07 -17.61 -8.80
C MET A 1 -16.56 -17.59 -8.62
N ILE A 2 -15.93 -16.43 -8.40
CA ILE A 2 -14.46 -16.36 -8.27
C ILE A 2 -14.09 -16.70 -6.83
N ASN A 3 -13.24 -17.71 -6.64
CA ASN A 3 -12.71 -18.07 -5.34
C ASN A 3 -11.45 -17.24 -5.04
N LEU A 4 -11.59 -16.20 -4.23
CA LEU A 4 -10.48 -15.34 -3.83
C LEU A 4 -9.83 -15.88 -2.55
N GLN A 5 -8.51 -15.98 -2.57
CA GLN A 5 -7.68 -16.39 -1.45
C GLN A 5 -6.83 -15.21 -0.97
N PHE A 6 -6.86 -14.98 0.34
CA PHE A 6 -5.95 -14.09 1.04
C PHE A 6 -4.91 -14.92 1.77
N ILE A 7 -3.65 -14.65 1.51
CA ILE A 7 -2.51 -15.28 2.18
C ILE A 7 -1.71 -14.16 2.82
N HIS A 8 -1.55 -14.25 4.13
CA HIS A 8 -0.72 -13.35 4.93
C HIS A 8 0.25 -14.23 5.69
N ASP A 9 1.53 -14.02 5.46
CA ASP A 9 2.63 -14.68 6.14
C ASP A 9 3.78 -13.67 6.26
N GLN A 10 4.77 -13.95 7.12
CA GLN A 10 5.77 -12.98 7.59
C GLN A 10 6.34 -12.12 6.45
N GLY A 11 6.05 -10.82 6.52
CA GLY A 11 6.53 -9.83 5.55
C GLY A 11 5.83 -9.81 4.19
N HIS A 12 4.76 -10.57 3.97
CA HIS A 12 4.01 -10.53 2.71
C HIS A 12 2.49 -10.69 2.82
N LEU A 13 1.78 -10.04 1.90
CA LEU A 13 0.33 -10.17 1.71
C LEU A 13 0.06 -10.49 0.24
N LEU A 14 -0.69 -11.55 -0.03
CA LEU A 14 -1.06 -11.99 -1.38
C LEU A 14 -2.58 -12.13 -1.51
N LEU A 15 -3.12 -11.53 -2.57
CA LEU A 15 -4.50 -11.75 -3.02
C LEU A 15 -4.48 -12.41 -4.41
N LYS A 16 -5.07 -13.59 -4.51
CA LYS A 16 -5.11 -14.37 -5.75
C LYS A 16 -6.44 -15.11 -5.92
N ASP A 17 -6.72 -15.54 -7.14
CA ASP A 17 -7.62 -16.66 -7.40
C ASP A 17 -6.79 -17.89 -7.83
N GLU A 18 -7.46 -18.92 -8.33
CA GLU A 18 -6.80 -20.15 -8.81
C GLU A 18 -5.87 -19.93 -10.01
N ASN A 19 -6.11 -18.88 -10.81
CA ASN A 19 -5.44 -18.64 -12.10
C ASN A 19 -4.49 -17.44 -12.07
N SER A 20 -4.61 -16.53 -11.10
CA SER A 20 -3.94 -15.24 -11.16
C SER A 20 -3.75 -14.57 -9.80
N THR A 21 -2.62 -13.89 -9.65
CA THR A 21 -2.38 -12.93 -8.58
C THR A 21 -3.03 -11.59 -8.94
N TRP A 22 -3.92 -11.12 -8.08
CA TRP A 22 -4.61 -9.85 -8.25
C TRP A 22 -3.86 -8.70 -7.57
N GLY A 23 -3.22 -8.99 -6.44
CA GLY A 23 -2.51 -8.01 -5.64
C GLY A 23 -1.48 -8.66 -4.72
N TYR A 24 -0.41 -7.93 -4.44
CA TYR A 24 0.68 -8.40 -3.61
C TYR A 24 1.39 -7.24 -2.90
N CYS A 25 1.75 -7.42 -1.64
CA CYS A 25 2.57 -6.49 -0.87
C CYS A 25 3.75 -7.21 -0.21
N LEU A 26 4.91 -6.55 -0.19
CA LEU A 26 6.03 -6.87 0.70
C LEU A 26 6.19 -5.76 1.73
N TYR A 27 6.41 -6.14 2.97
CA TYR A 27 6.62 -5.20 4.06
C TYR A 27 7.59 -5.76 5.10
N ALA A 28 8.27 -4.88 5.80
CA ALA A 28 9.16 -5.20 6.91
C ALA A 28 8.40 -5.16 8.26
N ASP A 29 8.97 -5.81 9.27
CA ASP A 29 8.39 -5.89 10.63
C ASP A 29 8.14 -4.51 11.27
N ASN A 30 8.91 -3.50 10.86
CA ASN A 30 8.74 -2.13 11.33
C ASN A 30 7.57 -1.39 10.64
N GLY A 31 6.87 -2.02 9.69
CA GLY A 31 5.78 -1.42 8.92
C GLY A 31 6.19 -0.81 7.57
N GLY A 32 7.48 -0.87 7.21
CA GLY A 32 7.97 -0.38 5.93
C GLY A 32 7.43 -1.18 4.75
N LEU A 33 6.63 -0.56 3.88
CA LEU A 33 6.12 -1.16 2.65
C LEU A 33 7.17 -1.06 1.54
N ASP A 34 7.87 -2.17 1.30
CA ASP A 34 8.93 -2.28 0.28
C ASP A 34 8.38 -2.37 -1.13
N TYR A 35 7.27 -3.08 -1.31
CA TYR A 35 6.72 -3.31 -2.64
C TYR A 35 5.20 -3.48 -2.59
N ILE A 36 4.52 -2.91 -3.59
CA ILE A 36 3.12 -3.19 -3.86
C ILE A 36 2.89 -3.38 -5.35
N PHE A 37 2.17 -4.45 -5.68
CA PHE A 37 1.72 -4.77 -7.01
C PHE A 37 0.21 -4.93 -7.05
N VAL A 38 -0.38 -4.41 -8.12
CA VAL A 38 -1.79 -4.64 -8.48
C VAL A 38 -1.81 -5.06 -9.94
N HIS A 39 -2.50 -6.17 -10.22
CA HIS A 39 -2.67 -6.71 -11.56
C HIS A 39 -3.23 -5.62 -12.49
N PRO A 40 -2.68 -5.41 -13.70
CA PRO A 40 -3.06 -4.30 -14.58
C PRO A 40 -4.57 -4.17 -14.82
N LEU A 41 -5.26 -5.28 -15.09
CA LEU A 41 -6.71 -5.32 -15.32
C LEU A 41 -7.56 -4.97 -14.08
N ARG A 42 -6.95 -4.92 -12.89
CA ARG A 42 -7.61 -4.56 -11.63
C ARG A 42 -7.19 -3.16 -11.14
N ARG A 43 -6.32 -2.45 -11.85
CA ARG A 43 -5.95 -1.06 -11.49
C ARG A 43 -7.15 -0.13 -11.71
N GLY A 44 -7.24 0.93 -10.92
CA GLY A 44 -8.37 1.86 -10.95
C GLY A 44 -9.63 1.38 -10.20
N THR A 45 -9.67 0.12 -9.75
CA THR A 45 -10.81 -0.44 -9.00
C THR A 45 -10.80 -0.15 -7.50
N GLY A 46 -9.72 0.49 -7.00
CA GLY A 46 -9.49 0.66 -5.56
C GLY A 46 -8.72 -0.49 -4.89
N LEU A 47 -8.41 -1.57 -5.62
CA LEU A 47 -7.74 -2.75 -5.04
C LEU A 47 -6.43 -2.42 -4.29
N GLY A 48 -5.61 -1.49 -4.81
CA GLY A 48 -4.39 -1.08 -4.12
C GLY A 48 -4.64 -0.48 -2.73
N ARG A 49 -5.67 0.37 -2.58
CA ARG A 49 -6.07 0.92 -1.26
C ARG A 49 -6.58 -0.19 -0.36
N PHE A 50 -7.37 -1.11 -0.91
CA PHE A 50 -7.87 -2.26 -0.18
C PHE A 50 -6.71 -3.10 0.42
N LEU A 51 -5.67 -3.41 -0.37
CA LEU A 51 -4.50 -4.16 0.13
C LEU A 51 -3.78 -3.44 1.26
N ILE A 52 -3.60 -2.12 1.16
CA ILE A 52 -2.99 -1.32 2.23
C ILE A 52 -3.83 -1.35 3.51
N ASN A 53 -5.15 -1.25 3.39
CA ASN A 53 -6.04 -1.32 4.55
C ASN A 53 -6.02 -2.71 5.20
N GLN A 54 -5.97 -3.77 4.40
CA GLN A 54 -5.82 -5.13 4.92
C GLN A 54 -4.51 -5.29 5.66
N LEU A 55 -3.39 -4.84 5.05
CA LEU A 55 -2.09 -4.89 5.69
C LEU A 55 -2.11 -4.15 7.03
N ALA A 56 -2.62 -2.91 7.07
CA ALA A 56 -2.73 -2.13 8.30
C ALA A 56 -3.66 -2.73 9.36
N SER A 57 -4.61 -3.59 8.98
CA SER A 57 -5.47 -4.32 9.93
C SER A 57 -4.86 -5.61 10.46
N MET A 58 -3.87 -6.16 9.75
CA MET A 58 -3.22 -7.42 10.08
C MET A 58 -1.87 -7.23 10.78
N THR A 59 -1.36 -6.00 10.82
CA THR A 59 -0.09 -5.64 11.45
C THR A 59 -0.32 -4.63 12.56
N ASP A 60 0.37 -4.80 13.69
CA ASP A 60 0.37 -3.79 14.76
C ASP A 60 1.25 -2.57 14.43
N ALA A 61 2.08 -2.67 13.39
CA ALA A 61 2.92 -1.57 12.92
C ALA A 61 2.15 -0.57 12.06
N GLU A 62 2.54 0.71 12.16
CA GLU A 62 2.06 1.74 11.24
C GLU A 62 2.71 1.54 9.87
N ILE A 63 1.87 1.33 8.84
CA ILE A 63 2.38 1.14 7.47
C ILE A 63 2.83 2.46 6.86
N PHE A 64 4.04 2.48 6.31
CA PHE A 64 4.63 3.62 5.62
C PHE A 64 5.38 3.18 4.35
N PRO A 65 5.56 4.05 3.33
CA PRO A 65 6.32 3.68 2.14
C PRO A 65 7.81 3.64 2.44
N ALA A 66 8.47 2.50 2.19
CA ALA A 66 9.91 2.40 2.31
C ALA A 66 10.63 3.23 1.21
N THR A 67 11.83 3.70 1.51
CA THR A 67 12.69 4.42 0.56
C THR A 67 13.72 3.47 -0.07
N PRO A 68 14.12 3.69 -1.34
CA PRO A 68 13.73 4.76 -2.24
C PRO A 68 12.36 4.53 -2.91
N LEU A 69 11.59 5.61 -3.12
CA LEU A 69 10.24 5.54 -3.70
C LEU A 69 10.19 6.09 -5.13
N SER A 70 9.69 5.30 -6.07
CA SER A 70 9.50 5.76 -7.46
C SER A 70 8.48 6.89 -7.55
N ALA A 71 8.58 7.77 -8.57
CA ALA A 71 7.62 8.86 -8.78
C ALA A 71 6.15 8.36 -8.88
N LYS A 72 5.94 7.18 -9.48
CA LYS A 72 4.63 6.54 -9.55
C LYS A 72 4.18 5.99 -8.20
N GLY A 73 5.10 5.37 -7.45
CA GLY A 73 4.86 4.90 -6.08
C GLY A 73 4.47 6.04 -5.15
N ARG A 74 5.17 7.18 -5.22
CA ARG A 74 4.86 8.41 -4.48
C ARG A 74 3.42 8.88 -4.70
N LYS A 75 3.03 9.08 -5.97
CA LYS A 75 1.66 9.47 -6.33
C LYS A 75 0.61 8.46 -5.85
N PHE A 76 0.95 7.18 -5.78
CA PHE A 76 0.05 6.18 -5.20
C PHE A 76 -0.05 6.34 -3.69
N CYS A 77 1.08 6.39 -2.98
CA CYS A 77 1.15 6.49 -1.52
C CYS A 77 0.48 7.76 -0.98
N GLU A 78 0.67 8.91 -1.64
CA GLU A 78 -0.04 10.15 -1.33
C GLU A 78 -1.56 9.95 -1.45
N ARG A 79 -2.02 9.35 -2.56
CA ARG A 79 -3.45 9.12 -2.80
C ARG A 79 -4.07 8.15 -1.80
N VAL A 80 -3.31 7.19 -1.28
CA VAL A 80 -3.80 6.23 -0.27
C VAL A 80 -3.51 6.69 1.17
N GLY A 81 -2.90 7.86 1.37
CA GLY A 81 -2.67 8.45 2.69
C GLY A 81 -1.50 7.83 3.47
N LEU A 82 -0.60 7.10 2.79
CA LEU A 82 0.57 6.46 3.42
C LEU A 82 1.72 7.44 3.70
N MET A 83 1.80 8.56 2.99
CA MET A 83 2.91 9.52 3.18
C MET A 83 2.74 10.39 4.44
N ALA A 84 1.51 10.63 4.88
CA ALA A 84 1.20 11.42 6.08
C ALA A 84 1.59 10.71 7.40
N ARG A 85 1.82 9.40 7.33
CA ARG A 85 2.06 8.50 8.48
C ARG A 85 3.53 8.40 8.88
N HIS A 86 4.45 8.77 8.00
CA HIS A 86 5.89 8.57 8.19
C HIS A 86 6.66 9.82 8.62
N ASP A 87 6.15 11.02 8.33
CA ASP A 87 6.89 12.27 8.60
C ASP A 87 5.93 13.46 8.81
N PRO A 88 5.80 13.97 10.06
CA PRO A 88 5.00 15.15 10.36
C PRO A 88 5.43 16.42 9.60
N GLY A 89 6.69 16.51 9.15
CA GLY A 89 7.21 17.63 8.37
C GLY A 89 6.62 17.70 6.95
N LEU A 90 6.54 16.55 6.28
CA LEU A 90 5.93 16.42 4.95
C LEU A 90 4.43 16.73 4.96
N LEU A 91 3.72 16.39 6.04
CA LEU A 91 2.32 16.77 6.21
C LEU A 91 2.16 18.29 6.30
N ARG A 92 3.07 18.99 7.00
CA ARG A 92 3.05 20.46 7.10
C ARG A 92 3.31 21.13 5.77
N GLU A 93 4.28 20.66 4.99
CA GLU A 93 4.56 21.18 3.65
C GLU A 93 3.38 20.94 2.68
N ALA A 94 2.82 19.72 2.66
CA ALA A 94 1.69 19.39 1.80
C ALA A 94 0.39 20.15 2.14
N LEU A 95 0.21 20.54 3.41
CA LEU A 95 -0.92 21.37 3.85
C LEU A 95 -0.69 22.87 3.58
N ALA A 96 0.56 23.34 3.64
CA ALA A 96 0.91 24.72 3.30
C ALA A 96 0.65 25.02 1.82
N ASP A 97 0.94 24.08 0.92
CA ASP A 97 0.70 24.21 -0.52
C ASP A 97 -0.78 24.23 -0.93
N LYS A 98 -1.70 23.85 -0.03
CA LYS A 98 -3.16 23.84 -0.29
C LYS A 98 -3.90 25.09 0.19
N LEU A 99 -3.19 26.02 0.84
CA LEU A 99 -3.73 27.27 1.38
C LEU A 99 -3.33 28.52 0.54
N LEU A 100 -2.74 28.31 -0.63
CA LEU A 100 -2.47 29.32 -1.67
C LEU A 100 -3.37 29.11 -2.88
#